data_AF-A0A1F9SIK1-F1
#
_entry.id   AF-A0A1F9SIK1-F1
#
_cell.length_a   1.000
_cell.length_b   1.000
_cell.length_c   1.000
_cell.angle_alpha   90.00
_cell.angle_beta   90.00
_cell.angle_gamma   90.00
#
_symmetry.space_group_name_H-M   'P 1'
#
loop_
_entity.id
_entity.type
_entity.pdbx_description
1 polymer ?
#
loop_
_entity_poly.entity_id
_entity_poly.type
_entity_poly.pdbx_seq_one_letter_code
_entity_poly.pdbx_strand_id
1 'polypeptide(L)'
;MINCPKCPSEVLVETPALGNIPLDVCPGCSGIWFEKGELEALLKQSQGSAQADLQLINPKPEGHNCPSCKVKMSRGGLVNPLLLVDKCETCGGVWLDAQELALVKKLLGLAGGESGVKVDRPAPAPAAPPARDTKLLMVKLAAAVGAVAGLIGVSYEMYLYFSPAEAVSRAPSMGVAVVSVLLFAGGILALNWGKEDRWS
;
A
#
# COMPACT_ATOMS: atom_id res chain seq x y z
N MET A 1 -9.76 1.55 0.63
CA MET A 1 -8.91 2.66 0.19
C MET A 1 -9.58 3.34 -0.98
N ILE A 2 -9.96 4.60 -0.80
CA ILE A 2 -10.62 5.41 -1.81
C ILE A 2 -9.53 6.30 -2.43
N ASN A 3 -9.33 6.16 -3.75
CA ASN A 3 -8.30 6.92 -4.46
C ASN A 3 -8.91 8.17 -5.07
N CYS A 4 -8.12 9.25 -5.12
CA CYS A 4 -8.54 10.46 -5.79
C CYS A 4 -8.81 10.20 -7.28
N PRO A 5 -9.96 10.65 -7.81
CA PRO A 5 -10.31 10.43 -9.21
C PRO A 5 -9.48 11.29 -10.18
N LYS A 6 -8.83 12.35 -9.66
CA LYS A 6 -7.88 13.22 -10.40
C LYS A 6 -6.42 12.84 -10.20
N CYS A 7 -6.09 12.29 -9.04
CA CYS A 7 -4.74 11.90 -8.65
C CYS A 7 -4.72 10.40 -8.33
N PRO A 8 -4.60 9.50 -9.32
CA PRO A 8 -4.73 8.04 -9.10
C PRO A 8 -3.73 7.46 -8.11
N SER A 9 -2.60 8.15 -7.91
CA SER A 9 -1.54 7.80 -6.97
C SER A 9 -1.78 8.28 -5.53
N GLU A 10 -2.80 9.10 -5.30
CA GLU A 10 -3.11 9.67 -3.98
C GLU A 10 -4.34 8.98 -3.38
N VAL A 11 -4.23 8.60 -2.11
CA VAL A 11 -5.34 8.04 -1.31
C VAL A 11 -6.01 9.19 -0.58
N LEU A 12 -7.35 9.20 -0.55
CA LEU A 12 -8.10 10.19 0.20
C LEU A 12 -7.91 9.98 1.71
N VAL A 13 -7.89 11.08 2.44
CA VAL A 13 -7.64 11.11 3.87
C VAL A 13 -8.87 11.67 4.56
N GLU A 14 -9.48 10.85 5.41
CA GLU A 14 -10.60 11.25 6.23
C GLU A 14 -10.15 12.33 7.22
N THR A 15 -10.75 13.51 7.11
CA THR A 15 -10.42 14.69 7.91
C THR A 15 -11.73 15.28 8.46
N PRO A 16 -11.79 15.69 9.74
CA PRO A 16 -12.93 16.42 10.28
C PRO A 16 -12.93 17.86 9.74
N ALA A 17 -13.23 18.02 8.47
CA ALA A 17 -12.80 19.19 7.71
C ALA A 17 -13.85 20.29 7.55
N LEU A 18 -15.11 20.09 7.95
CA LEU A 18 -16.12 21.16 8.00
C LEU A 18 -17.31 20.68 8.86
N GLY A 19 -17.63 21.39 9.95
CA GLY A 19 -18.87 21.15 10.71
C GLY A 19 -18.98 19.80 11.45
N ASN A 20 -17.86 19.17 11.84
CA ASN A 20 -17.78 17.83 12.46
C ASN A 20 -18.19 16.64 11.56
N ILE A 21 -18.34 16.86 10.26
CA ILE A 21 -18.58 15.77 9.30
C ILE A 21 -17.23 15.21 8.85
N PRO A 22 -17.01 13.88 8.89
CA PRO A 22 -15.81 13.27 8.33
C PRO A 22 -15.82 13.48 6.81
N LEU A 23 -14.76 14.08 6.27
CA LEU A 23 -14.65 14.35 4.83
C LEU A 23 -13.39 13.72 4.28
N ASP A 24 -13.51 13.07 3.13
CA ASP A 24 -12.40 12.45 2.43
C ASP A 24 -11.71 13.47 1.52
N VAL A 25 -10.51 13.93 1.92
CA VAL A 25 -9.79 14.98 1.20
C VAL A 25 -8.53 14.42 0.53
N CYS A 26 -8.30 14.83 -0.72
CA CYS A 26 -7.06 14.49 -1.43
C CYS A 26 -5.91 15.42 -1.00
N PRO A 27 -4.77 14.90 -0.53
CA PRO A 27 -3.62 15.74 -0.16
C PRO A 27 -2.91 16.35 -1.37
N GLY A 28 -3.10 15.80 -2.58
CA GLY A 28 -2.46 16.27 -3.81
C GLY A 28 -3.19 17.43 -4.49
N CYS A 29 -4.50 17.31 -4.70
CA CYS A 29 -5.31 18.31 -5.42
C CYS A 29 -6.31 19.06 -4.54
N SER A 30 -6.40 18.72 -3.25
CA SER A 30 -7.36 19.29 -2.30
C SER A 30 -8.84 19.15 -2.71
N GLY A 31 -9.14 18.21 -3.61
CA GLY A 31 -10.51 17.82 -3.91
C GLY A 31 -11.10 16.98 -2.77
N ILE A 32 -12.41 17.07 -2.60
CA ILE A 32 -13.16 16.48 -1.50
C ILE A 32 -14.20 15.52 -2.05
N TRP A 33 -14.23 14.32 -1.48
CA TRP A 33 -15.29 13.36 -1.68
C TRP A 33 -16.30 13.44 -0.55
N PHE A 34 -17.58 13.49 -0.92
CA PHE A 34 -18.72 13.41 -0.02
C PHE A 34 -19.47 12.12 -0.28
N GLU A 35 -19.74 11.37 0.78
CA GLU A 35 -20.67 10.25 0.69
C GLU A 35 -22.12 10.75 0.51
N LYS A 36 -23.00 9.81 0.19
CA LYS A 36 -24.42 10.08 -0.04
C LYS A 36 -25.04 10.72 1.20
N GLY A 37 -25.54 11.95 1.09
CA GLY A 37 -26.20 12.65 2.19
C GLY A 37 -25.29 13.54 3.02
N GLU A 38 -23.97 13.44 2.90
CA GLU A 38 -23.03 14.25 3.70
C GLU A 38 -23.00 15.71 3.26
N LEU A 39 -23.00 15.95 1.95
CA LEU A 39 -23.08 17.29 1.39
C LEU A 39 -24.42 17.94 1.76
N GLU A 40 -25.52 17.18 1.69
CA GLU A 40 -26.84 17.63 2.13
C GLU A 40 -26.86 17.97 3.63
N ALA A 41 -26.20 17.16 4.47
CA ALA A 41 -26.11 17.42 5.91
C ALA A 41 -25.33 18.70 6.22
N LEU A 42 -24.21 18.91 5.53
CA LEU A 42 -23.39 20.12 5.64
C LEU A 42 -24.18 21.37 5.21
N LEU A 43 -24.92 21.28 4.10
CA LEU A 43 -25.78 22.35 3.61
C LEU A 43 -26.89 22.69 4.62
N LYS A 44 -27.56 21.68 5.18
CA LYS A 44 -28.60 21.86 6.20
C LYS A 44 -28.07 22.55 7.45
N GLN A 45 -26.87 22.19 7.91
CA GLN A 45 -26.24 22.81 9.07
C GLN A 45 -25.91 24.29 8.83
N SER A 46 -25.53 24.65 7.60
CA SER A 46 -25.15 26.04 7.25
C SER A 46 -26.33 26.99 7.03
N GLN A 47 -27.47 26.53 6.48
CA GLN A 47 -28.55 27.42 6.04
C GLN A 47 -29.92 27.20 6.69
N GLY A 48 -30.10 26.20 7.56
CA GLY A 48 -31.32 26.00 8.35
C GLY A 48 -32.60 25.63 7.58
N SER A 49 -32.71 25.92 6.27
CA SER A 49 -33.87 25.52 5.46
C SER A 49 -33.61 25.67 3.96
N ALA A 50 -33.45 24.53 3.30
CA ALA A 50 -34.10 24.23 2.02
C ALA A 50 -33.97 22.71 1.86
N GLN A 51 -35.00 22.03 1.37
CA GLN A 51 -34.84 20.69 0.84
C GLN A 51 -33.84 20.78 -0.32
N ALA A 52 -32.56 20.57 0.00
CA ALA A 52 -31.48 20.48 -0.96
C ALA A 52 -31.61 19.13 -1.66
N ASP A 53 -32.60 19.03 -2.55
CA ASP A 53 -32.57 17.97 -3.54
C ASP A 53 -31.39 18.29 -4.46
N LEU A 54 -30.25 17.64 -4.21
CA LEU A 54 -28.99 17.87 -4.93
C LEU A 54 -29.04 17.22 -6.32
N GLN A 55 -30.11 17.48 -7.08
CA GLN A 55 -30.17 17.14 -8.48
C GLN A 55 -29.25 18.07 -9.25
N LEU A 56 -28.50 17.49 -10.17
CA LEU A 56 -27.62 18.26 -11.04
C LEU A 56 -28.46 19.04 -12.05
N ILE A 57 -28.11 20.30 -12.26
CA ILE A 57 -28.62 21.13 -13.33
C ILE A 57 -27.80 20.82 -14.58
N ASN A 58 -28.47 20.34 -15.64
CA ASN A 58 -27.86 19.96 -16.91
C ASN A 58 -26.74 18.91 -16.75
N PRO A 59 -27.04 17.71 -16.19
CA PRO A 59 -26.04 16.67 -15.99
C PRO A 59 -25.54 16.17 -17.34
N LYS A 60 -24.24 15.97 -17.44
CA LYS A 60 -23.62 15.38 -18.62
C LYS A 60 -22.58 14.33 -18.21
N PRO A 61 -22.40 13.26 -19.00
CA PRO A 61 -21.58 12.10 -18.62
C PRO A 61 -20.06 12.30 -18.82
N GLU A 62 -19.53 13.50 -18.56
CA GLU A 62 -18.09 13.81 -18.64
C GLU A 62 -17.36 13.84 -17.29
N GLY A 63 -18.02 13.49 -16.19
CA GLY A 63 -17.39 13.46 -14.87
C GLY A 63 -16.30 12.39 -14.75
N HIS A 64 -15.55 12.45 -13.66
CA HIS A 64 -14.53 11.44 -13.36
C HIS A 64 -15.14 10.10 -12.90
N ASN A 65 -14.29 9.07 -12.75
CA ASN A 65 -14.73 7.80 -12.16
C ASN A 65 -14.99 7.97 -10.67
N CYS A 66 -16.11 7.44 -10.18
CA CYS A 66 -16.48 7.48 -8.78
C CYS A 66 -15.41 6.82 -7.91
N PRO A 67 -14.88 7.50 -6.89
CA PRO A 67 -13.86 6.94 -6.00
C PRO A 67 -14.33 5.68 -5.26
N SER A 68 -15.63 5.61 -4.93
CA SER A 68 -16.26 4.51 -4.19
C SER A 68 -16.62 3.32 -5.10
N CYS A 69 -17.47 3.51 -6.12
CA CYS A 69 -17.98 2.41 -6.96
C CYS A 69 -17.31 2.26 -8.33
N LYS A 70 -16.36 3.15 -8.69
CA LYS A 70 -15.62 3.18 -9.97
C LYS A 70 -16.47 3.42 -11.24
N VAL A 71 -17.77 3.66 -11.10
CA VAL A 71 -18.66 4.05 -12.21
C VAL A 71 -18.40 5.51 -12.62
N LYS A 72 -18.55 5.83 -13.90
CA LYS A 72 -18.40 7.21 -14.39
C LYS A 72 -19.49 8.13 -13.82
N MET A 73 -19.07 9.28 -13.29
CA MET A 73 -19.98 10.26 -12.69
C MET A 73 -20.51 11.24 -13.73
N SER A 74 -21.68 11.82 -13.44
CA SER A 74 -22.27 12.90 -14.23
C SER A 74 -21.77 14.24 -13.67
N ARG A 75 -21.33 15.15 -14.53
CA ARG A 75 -20.93 16.52 -14.16
C ARG A 75 -22.08 17.48 -14.44
N GLY A 76 -22.39 18.37 -13.52
CA GLY A 76 -23.45 19.36 -13.70
C GLY A 76 -23.46 20.41 -12.61
N GLY A 77 -24.33 21.43 -12.74
CA GLY A 77 -24.45 22.49 -11.74
C GLY A 77 -25.14 22.02 -10.46
N LEU A 78 -24.68 22.47 -9.30
CA LEU A 78 -25.25 22.16 -7.98
C LEU A 78 -25.78 23.44 -7.33
N VAL A 79 -27.08 23.54 -7.07
CA VAL A 79 -27.78 24.76 -6.59
C VAL A 79 -27.71 25.94 -7.57
N ASN A 80 -26.59 26.14 -8.26
CA ASN A 80 -26.32 27.13 -9.28
C ASN A 80 -25.64 26.42 -10.48
N PRO A 81 -26.01 26.73 -11.74
CA PRO A 81 -25.34 26.21 -12.95
C PRO A 81 -23.82 26.41 -13.00
N LEU A 82 -23.29 27.44 -12.32
CA LEU A 82 -21.87 27.75 -12.28
C LEU A 82 -21.07 26.91 -11.28
N LEU A 83 -21.74 26.36 -10.27
CA LEU A 83 -21.11 25.46 -9.32
C LEU A 83 -21.16 24.05 -9.90
N LEU A 84 -20.23 23.75 -10.80
CA LEU A 84 -20.12 22.41 -11.37
C LEU A 84 -19.64 21.45 -10.27
N VAL A 85 -20.24 20.26 -10.19
CA VAL A 85 -19.79 19.15 -9.34
C VAL A 85 -19.97 17.84 -10.11
N ASP A 86 -19.23 16.81 -9.71
CA ASP A 86 -19.42 15.47 -10.26
C ASP A 86 -20.26 14.64 -9.25
N LYS A 87 -21.40 14.09 -9.69
CA LYS A 87 -22.27 13.23 -8.86
C LYS A 87 -22.34 11.83 -9.43
N CYS A 88 -22.20 10.83 -8.56
CA CYS A 88 -22.40 9.45 -8.93
C CYS A 88 -23.88 9.07 -8.83
N GLU A 89 -24.47 8.60 -9.93
CA GLU A 89 -25.87 8.16 -9.96
C GLU A 89 -26.08 6.79 -9.29
N THR A 90 -25.01 5.98 -9.17
CA THR A 90 -25.09 4.64 -8.56
C THR A 90 -25.05 4.68 -7.04
N CYS A 91 -24.03 5.33 -6.45
CA CYS A 91 -23.89 5.39 -5.00
C CYS A 91 -24.44 6.68 -4.38
N GLY A 92 -24.68 7.74 -5.17
CA GLY A 92 -25.15 9.03 -4.68
C GLY A 92 -24.07 9.94 -4.11
N GLY A 93 -22.79 9.53 -4.13
CA GLY A 93 -21.68 10.36 -3.67
C GLY A 93 -21.36 11.51 -4.62
N VAL A 94 -20.72 12.55 -4.08
CA VAL A 94 -20.44 13.80 -4.79
C VAL A 94 -18.96 14.15 -4.64
N TRP A 95 -18.33 14.53 -5.75
CA TRP A 95 -16.96 15.03 -5.78
C TRP A 95 -16.95 16.54 -6.04
N LEU A 96 -16.25 17.28 -5.18
CA LEU A 96 -16.01 18.72 -5.31
C LEU A 96 -14.51 18.97 -5.46
N ASP A 97 -14.16 19.80 -6.43
CA ASP A 97 -12.82 20.30 -6.58
C ASP A 97 -12.52 21.42 -5.57
N ALA A 98 -11.23 21.65 -5.29
CA ALA A 98 -10.79 22.67 -4.33
C ALA A 98 -11.36 24.08 -4.65
N GLN A 99 -11.50 24.41 -5.93
CA GLN A 99 -12.05 25.69 -6.39
C GLN A 99 -13.57 25.75 -6.24
N GLU A 100 -14.26 24.62 -6.43
CA GLU A 100 -15.71 24.49 -6.28
C GLU A 100 -16.11 24.60 -4.81
N LEU A 101 -15.30 24.04 -3.90
CA LEU A 101 -15.49 24.21 -2.46
C LEU A 101 -15.42 25.68 -2.01
N ALA A 102 -14.51 26.48 -2.59
CA ALA A 102 -14.42 27.90 -2.29
C ALA A 102 -15.69 28.65 -2.72
N LEU A 103 -16.28 28.27 -3.86
CA LEU A 103 -17.56 28.79 -4.33
C LEU A 103 -18.71 28.36 -3.42
N VAL A 104 -18.74 27.09 -2.98
CA VAL A 104 -19.72 26.58 -2.01
C VAL A 104 -19.66 27.38 -0.71
N LYS A 105 -18.49 27.56 -0.10
CA LYS A 105 -18.34 28.35 1.13
C LYS A 105 -18.84 29.78 0.96
N LYS A 106 -18.52 30.42 -0.16
CA LYS A 106 -18.96 31.79 -0.49
C LYS A 106 -20.47 31.89 -0.68
N LEU A 107 -21.06 30.95 -1.42
CA LEU A 107 -22.51 30.89 -1.65
C LEU A 107 -23.29 30.56 -0.38
N LEU A 108 -22.69 29.76 0.51
CA LEU A 108 -23.30 29.38 1.78
C LEU A 108 -23.17 30.43 2.88
N GLY A 109 -22.49 31.55 2.64
CA GLY A 109 -22.32 32.59 3.65
C GLY A 109 -21.49 32.14 4.85
N LEU A 110 -20.68 31.07 4.70
CA LEU A 110 -19.72 30.61 5.71
C LEU A 110 -18.52 31.58 5.72
N ALA A 111 -18.76 32.80 6.19
CA ALA A 111 -17.74 33.82 6.36
C ALA A 111 -16.94 33.53 7.63
N GLY A 112 -15.74 32.95 7.48
CA GLY A 112 -14.79 32.84 8.59
C GLY A 112 -13.97 31.55 8.67
N GLY A 113 -13.56 30.96 7.55
CA GLY A 113 -12.65 29.80 7.58
C GLY A 113 -11.73 29.79 6.36
N GLU A 114 -10.43 29.65 6.63
CA GLU A 114 -9.36 29.54 5.65
C GLU A 114 -9.70 28.67 4.42
N SER A 115 -9.30 29.16 3.25
CA SER A 115 -9.78 28.74 1.92
C SER A 115 -9.30 27.35 1.48
N GLY A 116 -8.67 26.58 2.36
CA GLY A 116 -8.22 25.23 2.08
C GLY A 116 -8.21 24.41 3.36
N VAL A 117 -8.75 23.20 3.28
CA VAL A 117 -8.46 22.19 4.31
C VAL A 117 -7.04 21.73 4.01
N LYS A 118 -6.07 22.24 4.77
CA LYS A 118 -4.71 21.70 4.71
C LYS A 118 -4.73 20.33 5.37
N VAL A 119 -4.75 19.30 4.55
CA VAL A 119 -4.53 17.93 5.00
C VAL A 119 -3.08 17.61 4.71
N ASP A 120 -2.32 17.41 5.78
CA ASP A 120 -0.95 16.93 5.66
C ASP A 120 -0.98 15.56 4.99
N ARG A 121 -0.15 15.40 3.95
CA ARG A 121 -0.01 14.10 3.28
C ARG A 121 0.38 13.07 4.35
N PRO A 122 -0.37 11.96 4.51
CA PRO A 122 0.04 10.88 5.39
C PRO A 122 1.46 10.46 5.01
N ALA A 123 2.31 10.20 6.00
CA ALA A 123 3.66 9.73 5.75
C ALA A 123 3.58 8.57 4.73
N PRO A 124 4.37 8.61 3.64
CA PRO A 124 4.31 7.55 2.63
C PRO A 124 4.43 6.21 3.33
N ALA A 125 3.50 5.29 3.02
CA ALA A 125 3.52 3.96 3.57
C ALA A 125 4.96 3.40 3.42
N PRO A 126 5.54 2.82 4.49
CA PRO A 126 6.91 2.33 4.43
C PRO A 126 7.05 1.45 3.20
N ALA A 127 8.07 1.74 2.39
CA ALA A 127 8.31 1.05 1.14
C ALA A 127 8.18 -0.46 1.36
N ALA A 128 7.42 -1.13 0.49
CA ALA A 128 7.25 -2.58 0.56
C ALA A 128 8.64 -3.23 0.72
N PRO A 129 8.79 -4.21 1.64
CA PRO A 129 10.09 -4.82 1.88
C PRO A 129 10.68 -5.33 0.56
N PRO A 130 11.99 -5.14 0.34
CA PRO A 130 12.62 -5.50 -0.92
C PRO A 130 12.33 -6.97 -1.24
N ALA A 131 12.02 -7.24 -2.51
CA ALA A 131 11.74 -8.58 -2.99
C ALA A 131 12.88 -9.52 -2.56
N ARG A 132 12.53 -10.65 -1.93
CA ARG A 132 13.50 -11.66 -1.48
C ARG A 132 14.38 -12.06 -2.66
N ASP A 133 15.69 -11.90 -2.51
CA ASP A 133 16.68 -12.36 -3.48
C ASP A 133 16.66 -13.89 -3.54
N THR A 134 15.93 -14.43 -4.52
CA THR A 134 15.78 -15.86 -4.73
C THR A 134 17.10 -16.53 -5.09
N LYS A 135 18.05 -15.80 -5.72
CA LYS A 135 19.39 -16.33 -6.00
C LYS A 135 20.17 -16.52 -4.72
N LEU A 136 20.14 -15.52 -3.83
CA LEU A 136 20.79 -15.63 -2.52
C LEU A 136 20.19 -16.76 -1.67
N LEU A 137 18.87 -16.95 -1.73
CA LEU A 137 18.20 -18.05 -1.04
C LEU A 137 18.66 -19.43 -1.58
N MET A 138 18.72 -19.59 -2.90
CA MET A 138 19.21 -20.82 -3.54
C MET A 138 20.67 -21.12 -3.18
N VAL A 139 21.53 -20.09 -3.15
CA VAL A 139 22.95 -20.23 -2.75
C VAL A 139 23.05 -20.70 -1.29
N LYS A 140 22.26 -20.12 -0.38
CA LYS A 140 22.26 -20.54 1.04
C LYS A 140 21.72 -21.96 1.22
N LEU A 141 20.70 -22.36 0.47
CA LEU A 141 20.18 -23.73 0.49
C LEU A 141 21.22 -24.73 -0.01
N ALA A 142 21.89 -24.43 -1.13
CA ALA A 142 22.95 -25.27 -1.66
C ALA A 142 24.13 -25.41 -0.67
N ALA A 143 24.54 -24.31 -0.03
CA ALA A 143 25.58 -24.32 1.00
C ALA A 143 25.19 -25.15 2.23
N ALA A 144 23.93 -25.06 2.69
CA ALA A 144 23.42 -25.88 3.79
C ALA A 144 23.41 -27.37 3.45
N VAL A 145 22.96 -27.74 2.25
CA VAL A 145 22.98 -29.13 1.78
C VAL A 145 24.42 -29.65 1.70
N GLY A 146 25.34 -28.85 1.17
CA GLY A 146 26.77 -29.19 1.12
C GLY A 146 27.37 -29.42 2.52
N ALA A 147 27.04 -28.56 3.49
CA ALA A 147 27.49 -28.70 4.87
C ALA A 147 26.98 -30.02 5.49
N VAL A 148 25.68 -30.29 5.38
CA VAL A 148 25.09 -31.53 5.93
C VAL A 148 25.69 -32.77 5.28
N ALA A 149 25.86 -32.79 3.96
CA ALA A 149 26.48 -33.90 3.24
C ALA A 149 27.94 -34.12 3.67
N GLY A 150 28.70 -33.03 3.85
CA GLY A 150 30.06 -33.10 4.37
C GLY A 150 30.11 -33.68 5.79
N LEU A 151 29.22 -33.27 6.69
CA LEU A 151 29.14 -33.79 8.06
C LEU A 151 28.81 -35.28 8.08
N ILE A 152 27.86 -35.72 7.27
CA ILE A 152 27.50 -37.14 7.12
C ILE A 152 28.70 -37.93 6.61
N GLY A 153 29.42 -37.42 5.60
CA GLY A 153 30.60 -38.08 5.05
C GLY A 153 31.74 -38.23 6.05
N VAL A 154 32.05 -37.19 6.82
CA VAL A 154 33.06 -37.26 7.90
C VAL A 154 32.63 -38.27 8.97
N SER A 155 31.34 -38.26 9.34
CA SER A 155 30.82 -39.20 10.35
C SER A 155 30.89 -40.64 9.86
N TYR A 156 30.64 -40.88 8.57
CA TYR A 156 30.73 -42.20 7.95
C TYR A 156 32.18 -42.70 7.88
N GLU A 157 33.13 -41.88 7.42
CA GLU A 157 34.56 -42.25 7.40
C GLU A 157 35.09 -42.50 8.81
N MET A 158 34.66 -41.71 9.80
CA MET A 158 34.99 -41.94 11.21
C MET A 158 34.44 -43.30 11.69
N TYR A 159 33.20 -43.64 11.31
CA TYR A 159 32.62 -44.95 11.60
C TYR A 159 33.40 -46.09 10.95
N LEU A 160 33.83 -45.96 9.69
CA LEU A 160 34.66 -46.95 9.01
C LEU A 160 36.02 -47.13 9.71
N TYR A 161 36.62 -46.04 10.21
CA TYR A 161 37.90 -46.07 10.90
C TYR A 161 37.84 -46.82 12.25
N PHE A 162 36.77 -46.62 13.02
CA PHE A 162 36.63 -47.24 14.35
C PHE A 162 35.95 -48.61 14.35
N SER A 163 35.36 -49.04 13.22
CA SER A 163 34.71 -50.34 13.13
C SER A 163 35.72 -51.47 12.89
N PRO A 164 35.51 -52.65 13.47
CA PRO A 164 36.38 -53.80 13.21
C PRO A 164 36.30 -54.21 11.74
N ALA A 165 37.42 -54.66 11.16
CA ALA A 165 37.53 -54.99 9.73
C ALA A 165 36.52 -56.06 9.25
N GLU A 166 36.02 -56.88 10.17
CA GLU A 166 35.02 -57.92 9.90
C GLU A 166 33.59 -57.37 9.77
N ALA A 167 33.32 -56.17 10.30
CA ALA A 167 32.00 -55.56 10.31
C ALA A 167 31.73 -54.64 9.10
N VAL A 168 32.73 -54.41 8.25
CA VAL A 168 32.69 -53.36 7.22
C VAL A 168 33.23 -53.87 5.88
N SER A 169 32.49 -53.61 4.80
CA SER A 169 32.85 -54.06 3.44
C SER A 169 33.76 -53.10 2.66
N ARG A 170 34.11 -51.94 3.23
CA ARG A 170 34.93 -50.88 2.61
C ARG A 170 35.97 -50.36 3.59
N ALA A 171 37.18 -50.13 3.11
CA ALA A 171 38.23 -49.45 3.87
C ALA A 171 38.00 -47.92 3.86
N PRO A 172 38.41 -47.22 4.94
CA PRO A 172 38.36 -45.75 4.95
C PRO A 172 39.23 -45.16 3.84
N SER A 173 38.79 -44.05 3.26
CA SER A 173 39.47 -43.38 2.14
C SER A 173 39.85 -41.96 2.51
N MET A 174 41.16 -41.67 2.51
CA MET A 174 41.65 -40.31 2.74
C MET A 174 41.07 -39.30 1.74
N GLY A 175 40.84 -39.72 0.49
CA GLY A 175 40.24 -38.86 -0.53
C GLY A 175 38.80 -38.47 -0.18
N VAL A 176 38.00 -39.43 0.30
CA VAL A 176 36.61 -39.18 0.71
C VAL A 176 36.57 -38.31 1.97
N ALA A 177 37.42 -38.60 2.96
CA ALA A 177 37.51 -37.82 4.19
C ALA A 177 37.85 -36.35 3.92
N VAL A 178 38.85 -36.08 3.06
CA VAL A 178 39.24 -34.70 2.70
C VAL A 178 38.11 -33.98 1.98
N VAL A 179 37.43 -34.63 1.03
CA VAL A 179 36.28 -34.03 0.32
C VAL A 179 35.13 -33.72 1.28
N SER A 180 34.81 -34.63 2.21
CA SER A 180 33.76 -34.42 3.20
C SER A 180 34.07 -33.25 4.16
N VAL A 181 35.32 -33.10 4.60
CA VAL A 181 35.75 -31.96 5.42
C VAL A 181 35.64 -30.64 4.65
N LEU A 182 36.08 -30.61 3.38
CA LEU A 182 35.99 -29.41 2.55
C LEU A 182 34.55 -28.99 2.27
N LEU A 183 33.65 -29.95 2.03
CA LEU A 183 32.21 -29.68 1.86
C LEU A 183 31.58 -29.12 3.14
N PHE A 184 31.96 -29.67 4.30
CA PHE A 184 31.48 -29.19 5.59
C PHE A 184 31.96 -27.77 5.88
N ALA A 185 33.28 -27.53 5.85
CA ALA A 185 33.86 -26.23 6.14
C ALA A 185 33.43 -25.16 5.12
N GLY A 186 33.43 -25.50 3.83
CA GLY A 186 33.01 -24.60 2.76
C GLY A 186 31.53 -24.22 2.85
N GLY A 187 30.65 -25.16 3.21
CA GLY A 187 29.22 -24.89 3.41
C GLY A 187 28.96 -23.94 4.58
N ILE A 188 29.66 -24.11 5.71
CA ILE A 188 29.54 -23.23 6.88
C ILE A 188 30.06 -21.81 6.56
N LEU A 189 31.19 -21.70 5.87
CA LEU A 189 31.73 -20.40 5.44
C LEU A 189 30.78 -19.67 4.49
N ALA A 190 30.23 -20.37 3.50
CA ALA A 190 29.27 -19.78 2.56
C ALA A 190 27.95 -19.35 3.22
N LEU A 191 27.50 -20.04 4.28
CA LEU A 191 26.32 -19.63 5.06
C LEU A 191 26.55 -18.36 5.88
N ASN A 192 27.79 -18.13 6.31
CA ASN A 192 28.19 -16.95 7.08
C ASN A 192 28.66 -15.77 6.22
N TRP A 193 28.93 -15.99 4.93
CA TRP A 193 29.32 -14.95 3.99
C TRP A 193 28.25 -13.83 3.89
N GLY A 194 28.68 -12.58 4.05
CA GLY A 194 27.81 -11.39 3.99
C GLY A 194 27.02 -11.09 5.28
N LYS A 195 27.36 -11.73 6.41
CA LYS A 195 26.77 -11.39 7.71
C LYS A 195 27.47 -10.21 8.40
N GLU A 196 28.73 -9.92 8.04
CA GLU A 196 29.59 -8.87 8.61
C GLU A 196 29.24 -7.45 8.14
N ASP A 197 28.69 -7.28 6.95
CA ASP A 197 28.37 -5.95 6.37
C ASP A 197 27.16 -5.24 7.00
N ARG A 198 26.68 -5.73 8.15
CA ARG A 198 25.49 -5.24 8.87
C ARG A 198 25.82 -4.58 10.21
N TRP A 199 27.11 -4.43 10.51
CA TRP A 199 27.65 -3.76 11.70
C TRP A 199 28.66 -2.65 11.34
N SER A 200 28.34 -1.85 10.33
CA SER A 200 29.07 -0.63 9.98
C SER A 200 28.10 0.47 9.58
#